data_AF-A0A6G3XW90-F1
#
_entry.id   AF-A0A6G3XW90-F1
#
_cell.length_a   1.000
_cell.length_b   1.000
_cell.length_c   1.000
_cell.angle_alpha   90.00
_cell.angle_beta   90.00
_cell.angle_gamma   90.00
#
_symmetry.space_group_name_H-M   'P 1'
#
loop_
_entity.id
_entity.type
_entity.pdbx_description
1 polymer ?
#
loop_
_entity_poly.entity_id
_entity_poly.type
_entity_poly.pdbx_seq_one_letter_code
_entity_poly.pdbx_strand_id
1 'polypeptide(L)'
;MTDTPEPAKPHFRSDVTVELVKSDARDADVLFAARVSTAGEQSLEEVTKDPERSKGLINYLMRDRHGSPFEHNSMTFFISAPIFVFR
;
A
#
# COMPACT_ATOMS: atom_id res chain seq x y z
N MET A 1 8.77 -52.86 -17.66
CA MET A 1 7.78 -51.90 -18.19
C MET A 1 8.03 -50.59 -17.47
N THR A 2 8.66 -49.64 -18.14
CA THR A 2 8.91 -48.29 -17.61
C THR A 2 7.70 -47.43 -17.96
N ASP A 3 6.93 -47.08 -16.93
CA ASP A 3 5.79 -46.18 -17.03
C ASP A 3 6.32 -44.77 -17.35
N THR A 4 6.03 -44.28 -18.55
CA THR A 4 6.44 -42.92 -18.96
C THR A 4 5.28 -41.99 -18.63
N PRO A 5 5.45 -41.00 -17.73
CA PRO A 5 4.37 -40.11 -17.38
C PRO A 5 3.93 -39.29 -18.59
N GLU A 6 2.63 -39.30 -18.89
CA GLU A 6 2.04 -38.48 -19.95
C GLU A 6 2.27 -36.99 -19.65
N PRO A 7 2.62 -36.17 -20.67
CA PRO A 7 2.83 -34.74 -20.47
C PRO A 7 1.54 -34.05 -20.03
N ALA A 8 1.61 -33.24 -18.98
CA ALA A 8 0.49 -32.48 -18.46
C ALA A 8 -0.06 -31.51 -19.53
N LYS A 9 -1.38 -31.52 -19.73
CA LYS A 9 -2.07 -30.61 -20.67
C LYS A 9 -2.05 -29.17 -20.14
N PRO A 10 -1.81 -28.15 -21.01
CA PRO A 10 -1.79 -26.77 -20.58
C PRO A 10 -3.19 -26.28 -20.17
N HIS A 11 -3.24 -25.43 -19.14
CA HIS A 11 -4.45 -24.72 -18.73
C HIS A 11 -4.30 -23.23 -19.07
N PHE A 12 -5.12 -22.75 -20.01
CA PHE A 12 -5.09 -21.35 -20.44
C PHE A 12 -5.99 -20.50 -19.55
N ARG A 13 -5.46 -19.36 -19.10
CA ARG A 13 -6.16 -18.38 -18.26
C ARG A 13 -6.07 -17.00 -18.91
N SER A 14 -7.04 -16.16 -18.60
CA SER A 14 -7.10 -14.76 -19.07
C SER A 14 -7.27 -13.76 -17.93
N ASP A 15 -7.29 -14.23 -16.68
CA ASP A 15 -7.49 -13.42 -15.50
C ASP A 15 -6.17 -13.00 -14.85
N VAL A 16 -6.22 -11.82 -14.24
CA VAL A 16 -5.17 -11.25 -13.39
C VAL A 16 -5.83 -10.89 -12.07
N THR A 17 -5.27 -11.36 -10.96
CA THR A 17 -5.85 -11.15 -9.63
C THR A 17 -4.88 -10.43 -8.71
N VAL A 18 -5.45 -9.60 -7.83
CA VAL A 18 -4.73 -8.87 -6.80
C VAL A 18 -5.51 -9.04 -5.49
N GLU A 19 -4.81 -9.46 -4.45
CA GLU A 19 -5.38 -9.61 -3.11
C GLU A 19 -4.53 -8.81 -2.11
N LEU A 20 -5.18 -8.00 -1.27
CA LEU A 20 -4.51 -7.32 -0.17
C LEU A 20 -4.30 -8.32 0.98
N VAL A 21 -3.05 -8.69 1.23
CA VAL A 21 -2.68 -9.66 2.28
C VAL A 21 -2.48 -8.97 3.63
N LYS A 22 -1.85 -7.80 3.61
CA LYS A 22 -1.56 -7.01 4.82
C LYS A 22 -1.47 -5.53 4.47
N SER A 23 -1.99 -4.67 5.34
CA SER A 23 -1.83 -3.22 5.28
C SER A 23 -1.54 -2.64 6.65
N ASP A 24 -0.52 -1.79 6.71
CA ASP A 24 -0.30 -0.83 7.79
C ASP A 24 -0.19 0.55 7.13
N ALA A 25 -1.34 1.11 6.80
CA ALA A 25 -1.46 2.32 6.01
C ALA A 25 -2.75 3.06 6.36
N ARG A 26 -2.65 4.12 7.16
CA ARG A 26 -3.78 4.98 7.53
C ARG A 26 -3.42 6.44 7.34
N ASP A 27 -4.43 7.26 7.08
CA ASP A 27 -4.27 8.71 6.97
C ASP A 27 -3.61 9.32 8.23
N ALA A 28 -3.89 8.77 9.41
CA ALA A 28 -3.28 9.19 10.67
C ALA A 28 -1.74 9.03 10.68
N ASP A 29 -1.22 7.98 10.04
CA ASP A 29 0.21 7.70 9.98
C ASP A 29 0.94 8.75 9.13
N VAL A 30 0.30 9.22 8.04
CA VAL A 30 0.77 10.33 7.20
C VAL A 30 0.80 11.64 7.98
N LEU A 31 -0.26 11.95 8.73
CA LEU A 31 -0.34 13.17 9.52
C LEU A 31 0.72 13.21 10.62
N PHE A 32 0.91 12.06 11.30
CA PHE A 32 1.94 11.92 12.31
C PHE A 32 3.33 12.15 11.71
N ALA A 33 3.64 11.49 10.59
CA ALA A 33 4.91 11.67 9.90
C ALA A 33 5.14 13.11 9.39
N ALA A 34 4.10 13.80 8.93
CA ALA A 34 4.21 15.19 8.46
C ALA A 34 4.43 16.17 9.63
N ARG A 35 3.85 15.90 10.80
CA ARG A 35 3.87 16.83 11.94
C ARG A 35 5.00 16.57 12.93
N VAL A 36 5.69 15.44 12.85
CA VAL A 36 6.86 15.16 13.71
C VAL A 36 7.93 16.26 13.57
N SER A 37 8.05 16.87 12.38
CA SER A 37 8.98 17.96 12.12
C SER A 37 8.54 19.32 12.67
N THR A 38 7.26 19.52 12.99
CA THR A 38 6.71 20.83 13.41
C THR A 38 6.20 20.85 14.85
N ALA A 39 5.67 19.73 15.35
CA ALA A 39 4.98 19.64 16.64
C ALA A 39 5.69 18.71 17.64
N GLY A 40 6.72 17.95 17.23
CA GLY A 40 7.46 17.05 18.11
C GLY A 40 6.55 16.03 18.81
N GLU A 41 6.68 15.88 20.13
CA GLU A 41 5.90 14.93 20.96
C GLU A 41 4.38 15.20 20.97
N GLN A 42 3.93 16.42 20.67
CA GLN A 42 2.50 16.77 20.63
C GLN A 42 1.77 16.12 19.44
N SER A 43 2.49 15.54 18.49
CA SER A 43 1.93 14.82 17.34
C SER A 43 1.11 13.58 17.73
N LEU A 44 1.36 12.97 18.90
CA LEU A 44 0.58 11.83 19.40
C LEU A 44 -0.88 12.18 19.71
N GLU A 45 -1.15 13.40 20.18
CA GLU A 45 -2.51 13.85 20.52
C GLU A 45 -3.38 14.10 19.29
N GLU A 46 -2.78 14.06 18.09
CA GLU A 46 -3.48 14.36 16.84
C GLU A 46 -3.89 13.11 16.08
N VAL A 47 -3.29 11.97 16.41
CA VAL A 47 -3.72 10.64 15.95
C VAL A 47 -5.18 10.35 16.35
N THR A 48 -5.66 10.97 17.43
CA THR A 48 -7.03 10.81 17.95
C THR A 48 -8.01 11.91 17.51
N LYS A 49 -7.55 12.92 16.76
CA LYS A 49 -8.41 14.06 16.34
C LYS A 49 -9.24 13.75 15.09
N ASP A 50 -10.32 14.53 14.95
CA ASP A 50 -11.34 14.39 13.90
C ASP A 50 -10.75 14.32 12.47
N PRO A 51 -11.01 13.23 11.71
CA PRO A 51 -10.55 13.03 10.34
C PRO A 51 -10.89 14.16 9.36
N GLU A 52 -11.99 14.90 9.58
CA GLU A 52 -12.37 16.00 8.67
C GLU A 52 -11.38 17.18 8.71
N ARG A 53 -10.71 17.41 9.85
CA ARG A 53 -9.63 18.41 9.95
C ARG A 53 -8.35 17.97 9.23
N SER A 54 -8.20 16.68 8.97
CA SER A 54 -6.99 16.07 8.43
C SER A 54 -6.92 16.10 6.91
N LYS A 55 -8.08 16.10 6.24
CA LYS A 55 -8.19 16.21 4.78
C LYS A 55 -7.45 17.42 4.22
N GLY A 56 -7.55 18.57 4.88
CA GLY A 56 -6.90 19.82 4.44
C GLY A 56 -5.37 19.68 4.38
N LEU A 57 -4.77 19.05 5.39
CA LEU A 57 -3.32 18.85 5.43
C LEU A 57 -2.87 17.83 4.39
N ILE A 58 -3.55 16.68 4.25
CA ILE A 58 -3.21 15.68 3.24
C ILE A 58 -3.26 16.29 1.83
N ASN A 59 -4.29 17.07 1.53
CA ASN A 59 -4.41 17.77 0.25
C ASN A 59 -3.27 18.77 0.02
N TYR A 60 -2.88 19.52 1.05
CA TYR A 60 -1.73 20.43 0.99
C TYR A 60 -0.42 19.68 0.68
N LEU A 61 -0.16 18.58 1.39
CA LEU A 61 1.04 17.75 1.18
C LEU A 61 1.11 17.19 -0.24
N MET A 62 -0.01 16.69 -0.75
CA MET A 62 -0.13 16.17 -2.12
C MET A 62 0.08 17.27 -3.17
N ARG A 63 -0.57 18.43 -3.00
CA ARG A 63 -0.44 19.58 -3.92
C ARG A 63 1.01 20.04 -4.04
N ASP A 64 1.72 20.10 -2.93
CA ASP A 64 3.08 20.61 -2.86
C ASP A 64 4.14 19.50 -3.08
N ARG A 65 3.69 18.28 -3.41
CA ARG A 65 4.52 17.09 -3.66
C ARG A 65 5.44 16.74 -2.48
N HIS A 66 4.96 16.98 -1.26
CA HIS A 66 5.66 16.58 -0.06
C HIS A 66 5.39 15.08 0.20
N GLY A 67 6.14 14.22 -0.50
CA GLY A 67 5.89 12.78 -0.56
C GLY A 67 6.36 11.99 0.67
N SER A 68 7.41 12.44 1.36
CA SER A 68 8.03 11.66 2.45
C SER A 68 7.07 11.22 3.55
N PRO A 69 6.05 11.99 3.98
CA PRO A 69 5.08 11.50 4.97
C PRO A 69 4.26 10.29 4.51
N PHE A 70 4.06 10.12 3.21
CA PHE A 70 3.30 8.99 2.65
C PHE A 70 4.10 7.69 2.61
N GLU A 71 5.43 7.75 2.76
CA GLU A 71 6.33 6.59 2.75
C GLU A 71 6.38 5.85 4.09
N HIS A 72 5.77 6.41 5.14
CA HIS A 72 5.69 5.80 6.48
C HIS A 72 4.58 4.75 6.60
N ASN A 73 4.30 4.03 5.51
CA ASN A 73 3.22 3.06 5.43
C ASN A 73 3.66 1.83 4.61
N SER A 74 2.95 0.72 4.75
CA SER A 74 3.18 -0.48 3.94
C SER A 74 1.88 -1.17 3.52
N MET A 75 1.88 -1.70 2.30
CA MET A 75 0.84 -2.58 1.79
C MET A 75 1.52 -3.78 1.13
N THR A 76 1.00 -4.98 1.38
CA THR A 76 1.49 -6.24 0.80
C THR A 76 0.37 -6.88 0.00
N PHE A 77 0.63 -7.11 -1.28
CA PHE A 77 -0.32 -7.70 -2.21
C PHE A 77 0.16 -9.07 -2.68
N PHE A 78 -0.76 -10.03 -2.77
CA PHE A 78 -0.57 -11.24 -3.56
C PHE A 78 -1.10 -10.97 -4.97
N ILE A 79 -0.23 -11.10 -5.96
CA ILE A 79 -0.56 -10.80 -7.36
C ILE A 79 -0.36 -12.08 -8.18
N SER A 80 -1.42 -12.49 -8.89
CA SER A 80 -1.35 -13.55 -9.91
C SER A 80 -1.50 -12.92 -11.28
N ALA A 81 -0.42 -12.91 -12.06
CA ALA A 81 -0.40 -12.34 -13.40
C ALA A 81 0.55 -13.12 -14.33
N PRO A 82 0.39 -13.02 -15.66
CA PRO A 82 1.35 -13.53 -16.62
C PRO A 82 2.74 -12.89 -16.46
N ILE A 83 3.81 -13.63 -16.76
CA ILE A 83 5.21 -13.16 -16.59
C ILE A 83 5.47 -11.83 -17.30
N PHE A 84 4.90 -11.62 -18.49
CA PHE A 84 5.12 -10.40 -19.25
C PHE A 84 4.50 -9.14 -18.60
N VAL A 85 3.62 -9.30 -17.60
CA VAL A 85 3.04 -8.19 -16.83
C VAL A 85 3.95 -7.73 -15.69
N PHE A 86 4.83 -8.61 -15.18
CA PHE A 86 5.69 -8.32 -14.03
C PHE A 86 7.01 -7.60 -14.36
N ARG A 87 7.32 -7.39 -15.65
CA ARG A 87 8.65 -6.98 -16.10
C ARG A 87 8.67 -5.59 -16.72
#